data_AF-A0A5E4JUZ0-F1
#
_entry.id   AF-A0A5E4JUZ0-F1
#
_cell.length_a   1.000
_cell.length_b   1.000
_cell.length_c   1.000
_cell.angle_alpha   90.00
_cell.angle_beta   90.00
_cell.angle_gamma   90.00
#
_symmetry.space_group_name_H-M   'P 1'
#
loop_
_entity.id
_entity.type
_entity.pdbx_description
1 polymer ?
#
loop_
_entity_poly.entity_id
_entity_poly.type
_entity_poly.pdbx_seq_one_letter_code
_entity_poly.pdbx_strand_id
1 'polypeptide(L)'
;MKKGNLILLFLFILSGVLYYLYFSPEISGNAVFEKREVNITRIVDGDTIVVNGDEKIRLLGINTPEKGEFNAEADVVFIKQLENKSVVVESSEKDKYGRTLGYVFYNGQLFNELILKNGLAHFYSYAEDKYSDKLRAAEKAAREKELGIWKKSSNYGCISLKELKYEEDGQRCTNKEQLVLENSCAKLSVYLKDDTSQGYHYNISSGVFVKNYSCKFNDAGDSLYIWGNDGLILFYRYP
;
A
#
# COMPACT_ATOMS: atom_id res chain seq x y z
N MET A 1 -2.77 23.55 -57.45
CA MET A 1 -1.58 22.71 -57.11
C MET A 1 -1.36 21.67 -58.20
N LYS A 2 -0.15 21.56 -58.76
CA LYS A 2 0.18 20.54 -59.78
C LYS A 2 0.06 19.14 -59.13
N LYS A 3 -0.56 18.17 -59.82
CA LYS A 3 -0.83 16.80 -59.30
C LYS A 3 0.39 16.12 -58.65
N GLY A 4 1.62 16.43 -59.12
CA GLY A 4 2.86 15.92 -58.54
C GLY A 4 3.13 16.34 -57.09
N ASN A 5 2.70 17.54 -56.67
CA ASN A 5 2.91 18.02 -55.29
C ASN A 5 2.01 17.30 -54.27
N LEU A 6 0.86 16.79 -54.71
CA LEU A 6 -0.07 16.06 -53.84
C LEU A 6 0.42 14.64 -53.55
N ILE A 7 1.07 14.01 -54.54
CA ILE A 7 1.67 12.66 -54.40
C ILE A 7 2.85 12.71 -53.43
N LEU A 8 3.72 13.71 -53.53
CA LEU A 8 4.86 13.89 -52.62
C LEU A 8 4.40 14.15 -51.18
N LEU A 9 3.35 14.95 -50.99
CA LEU A 9 2.77 15.20 -49.67
C LEU A 9 2.18 13.91 -49.07
N PHE A 10 1.48 13.12 -49.88
CA PHE A 10 0.91 11.85 -49.46
C PHE A 10 2.00 10.85 -49.05
N LEU A 11 3.09 10.75 -49.81
CA LEU A 11 4.23 9.88 -49.48
C LEU A 11 4.94 10.32 -48.19
N PHE A 12 5.04 11.63 -47.94
CA PHE A 12 5.65 12.17 -46.71
C PHE A 12 4.77 11.93 -45.47
N ILE A 13 3.44 12.07 -45.61
CA ILE A 13 2.51 11.74 -44.52
C ILE A 13 2.51 10.22 -44.28
N LEU A 14 2.50 9.41 -45.35
CA LEU A 14 2.53 7.96 -45.23
C LEU A 14 3.82 7.46 -44.59
N SER A 15 4.98 8.05 -44.93
CA SER A 15 6.25 7.70 -44.29
C SER A 15 6.31 8.17 -42.84
N GLY A 16 5.73 9.33 -42.50
CA GLY A 16 5.60 9.79 -41.13
C GLY A 16 4.68 8.91 -40.29
N VAL A 17 3.55 8.46 -40.85
CA VAL A 17 2.63 7.51 -40.21
C VAL A 17 3.29 6.14 -40.07
N LEU A 18 3.99 5.64 -41.09
CA LEU A 18 4.74 4.39 -41.00
C LEU A 18 5.87 4.46 -39.98
N TYR A 19 6.61 5.58 -39.93
CA TYR A 19 7.63 5.81 -38.91
C TYR A 19 7.00 5.86 -37.52
N TYR A 20 5.87 6.55 -37.35
CA TYR A 20 5.15 6.58 -36.08
C TYR A 20 4.63 5.19 -35.68
N LEU A 21 4.09 4.40 -36.61
CA LEU A 21 3.61 3.04 -36.32
C LEU A 21 4.76 2.05 -36.03
N TYR A 22 5.94 2.25 -36.64
CA TYR A 22 7.09 1.37 -36.45
C TYR A 22 7.95 1.76 -35.24
N PHE A 23 7.93 3.04 -34.86
CA PHE A 23 8.77 3.62 -33.81
C PHE A 23 7.98 4.11 -32.59
N SER A 24 6.66 3.96 -32.57
CA SER A 24 5.89 3.99 -31.32
C SER A 24 6.27 2.73 -30.56
N PRO A 25 6.98 2.83 -29.42
CA PRO A 25 7.07 1.69 -28.53
C PRO A 25 5.63 1.34 -28.16
N GLU A 26 5.26 0.07 -28.26
CA GLU A 26 4.12 -0.41 -27.47
C GLU A 26 4.48 -0.06 -26.02
N ILE A 27 3.84 0.97 -25.47
CA ILE A 27 3.88 1.24 -24.04
C ILE A 27 3.04 0.12 -23.41
N SER A 28 3.60 -1.09 -23.37
CA SER A 28 3.21 -2.07 -22.38
C SER A 28 3.67 -1.46 -21.07
N GLY A 29 2.74 -0.92 -20.28
CA GLY A 29 3.00 -0.26 -18.99
C GLY A 29 3.48 -1.21 -17.90
N ASN A 30 4.32 -2.18 -18.23
CA ASN A 30 4.99 -3.02 -17.26
C ASN A 30 6.21 -2.25 -16.77
N ALA A 31 6.19 -1.86 -15.49
CA ALA A 31 7.38 -1.32 -14.82
C ALA A 31 8.57 -2.25 -15.11
N VAL A 32 9.64 -1.69 -15.68
CA VAL A 32 10.87 -2.45 -15.90
C VAL A 32 11.53 -2.61 -14.54
N PHE A 33 11.57 -3.85 -14.08
CA PHE A 33 12.23 -4.19 -12.84
C PHE A 33 13.66 -4.68 -13.10
N GLU A 34 14.64 -4.00 -12.52
CA GLU A 34 16.05 -4.39 -12.59
C GLU A 34 16.44 -5.19 -11.35
N LYS A 35 17.13 -6.31 -11.57
CA LYS A 35 17.64 -7.15 -10.47
C LYS A 35 19.11 -6.86 -10.21
N ARG A 36 19.45 -6.62 -8.96
CA ARG A 36 20.84 -6.45 -8.52
C ARG A 36 21.04 -6.93 -7.09
N GLU A 37 22.27 -7.33 -6.80
CA GLU A 37 22.70 -7.63 -5.44
C GLU A 37 23.11 -6.34 -4.73
N VAL A 38 22.70 -6.20 -3.47
CA VAL A 38 22.98 -5.01 -2.64
C VAL A 38 23.25 -5.43 -1.20
N ASN A 39 24.04 -4.64 -0.48
CA ASN A 39 24.25 -4.85 0.96
C ASN A 39 23.34 -3.92 1.77
N ILE A 40 22.55 -4.49 2.68
CA ILE A 40 21.74 -3.70 3.60
C ILE A 40 22.64 -3.13 4.69
N THR A 41 22.63 -1.80 4.79
CA THR A 41 23.43 -1.04 5.76
C THR A 41 22.63 -0.61 6.97
N ARG A 42 21.32 -0.37 6.82
CA ARG A 42 20.46 0.07 7.91
C ARG A 42 19.00 -0.22 7.63
N ILE A 43 18.24 -0.57 8.66
CA ILE A 43 16.77 -0.61 8.61
C ILE A 43 16.21 0.73 9.11
N VAL A 44 15.32 1.35 8.34
CA VAL A 44 14.69 2.63 8.72
C VAL A 44 13.43 2.37 9.54
N ASP A 45 12.53 1.58 8.98
CA ASP A 45 11.22 1.18 9.54
C ASP A 45 10.82 -0.19 8.94
N GLY A 46 9.56 -0.59 9.14
CA GLY A 46 9.05 -1.89 8.70
C GLY A 46 8.95 -2.10 7.19
N ASP A 47 9.20 -1.09 6.38
CA ASP A 47 9.10 -1.23 4.93
C ASP A 47 10.10 -0.37 4.14
N THR A 48 11.05 0.26 4.84
CA THR A 48 12.13 1.03 4.24
C THR A 48 13.50 0.59 4.75
N ILE A 49 14.39 0.24 3.81
CA ILE A 49 15.77 -0.16 4.07
C ILE A 49 16.76 0.83 3.43
N VAL A 50 17.99 0.87 3.94
CA VAL A 50 19.11 1.60 3.34
C VAL A 50 20.15 0.60 2.86
N VAL A 51 20.55 0.71 1.60
CA VAL A 51 21.54 -0.16 0.97
C VAL A 51 22.73 0.63 0.46
N ASN A 52 23.89 -0.03 0.35
CA ASN A 52 25.11 0.53 -0.22
C ASN A 52 25.56 1.89 0.39
N GLY A 53 25.15 2.18 1.63
CA GLY A 53 25.54 3.36 2.40
C GLY A 53 24.41 4.37 2.61
N ASP A 54 23.75 4.79 1.53
CA ASP A 54 22.78 5.90 1.56
C ASP A 54 21.50 5.68 0.73
N GLU A 55 21.48 4.68 -0.15
CA GLU A 55 20.36 4.45 -1.03
C GLU A 55 19.16 3.88 -0.27
N LYS A 56 18.05 4.60 -0.25
CA LYS A 56 16.79 4.14 0.36
C LYS A 56 15.97 3.30 -0.61
N ILE A 57 15.50 2.16 -0.15
CA ILE A 57 14.56 1.29 -0.86
C ILE A 57 13.27 1.17 -0.04
N ARG A 58 12.13 1.50 -0.65
CA ARG A 58 10.79 1.24 -0.11
C ARG A 58 10.29 -0.09 -0.68
N LEU A 59 9.94 -1.00 0.22
CA LEU A 59 9.44 -2.32 -0.13
C LEU A 59 8.04 -2.18 -0.76
N LEU A 60 7.87 -2.70 -1.97
CA LEU A 60 6.60 -2.68 -2.69
C LEU A 60 5.60 -3.71 -2.16
N GLY A 61 4.32 -3.44 -2.38
CA GLY A 61 3.23 -4.37 -2.07
C GLY A 61 2.93 -4.56 -0.57
N ILE A 62 3.59 -3.78 0.29
CA ILE A 62 3.41 -3.84 1.74
C ILE A 62 3.36 -2.45 2.35
N ASN A 63 2.60 -2.33 3.44
CA ASN A 63 2.65 -1.17 4.32
C ASN A 63 2.65 -1.66 5.77
N THR A 64 3.68 -1.29 6.51
CA THR A 64 3.83 -1.68 7.92
C THR A 64 3.18 -0.67 8.86
N PRO A 65 2.86 -1.07 10.10
CA PRO A 65 2.41 -0.13 11.11
C PRO A 65 3.45 0.98 11.34
N GLU A 66 2.97 2.21 11.43
CA GLU A 66 3.82 3.36 11.75
C GLU A 66 4.20 3.35 13.24
N LYS A 67 5.27 4.05 13.62
CA LYS A 67 5.70 4.10 15.02
C LYS A 67 4.58 4.60 15.94
N GLY A 68 4.27 3.82 16.97
CA GLY A 68 3.21 4.11 17.93
C GLY A 68 1.86 3.47 17.58
N GLU A 69 1.76 2.82 16.41
CA GLU A 69 0.65 1.96 16.06
C GLU A 69 0.78 0.57 16.69
N PHE A 70 -0.33 -0.16 16.70
CA PHE A 70 -0.37 -1.51 17.26
C PHE A 70 0.60 -2.45 16.52
N ASN A 71 1.48 -3.12 17.28
CA ASN A 71 2.51 -4.04 16.78
C ASN A 71 3.57 -3.44 15.84
N ALA A 72 3.78 -2.12 15.88
CA ALA A 72 4.81 -1.42 15.07
C ALA A 72 6.27 -1.73 15.47
N GLU A 73 6.51 -2.50 16.54
CA GLU A 73 7.85 -2.96 16.87
C GLU A 73 8.19 -4.33 16.26
N ALA A 74 7.18 -5.14 15.94
CA ALA A 74 7.36 -6.54 15.57
C ALA A 74 7.93 -6.70 14.15
N ASP A 75 7.48 -5.85 13.23
CA ASP A 75 7.97 -5.70 11.86
C ASP A 75 9.43 -5.24 11.80
N VAL A 76 9.80 -4.21 12.58
CA VAL A 76 11.16 -3.71 12.66
C VAL A 76 12.10 -4.79 13.17
N VAL A 77 11.72 -5.51 14.23
CA VAL A 77 12.51 -6.63 14.76
C VAL A 77 12.67 -7.73 13.69
N PHE A 78 11.62 -8.01 12.93
CA PHE A 78 11.67 -9.02 11.88
C PHE A 78 12.62 -8.62 10.74
N ILE A 79 12.59 -7.38 10.26
CA ILE A 79 13.45 -6.95 9.15
C ILE A 79 14.91 -6.74 9.56
N LYS A 80 15.16 -6.40 10.83
CA LYS A 80 16.53 -6.27 11.38
C LYS A 80 17.40 -7.51 11.18
N GLN A 81 16.82 -8.68 10.97
CA GLN A 81 17.59 -9.89 10.63
C GLN A 81 18.36 -9.76 9.30
N LEU A 82 17.95 -8.84 8.42
CA LEU A 82 18.60 -8.56 7.15
C LEU A 82 19.68 -7.47 7.25
N GLU A 83 19.84 -6.81 8.39
CA GLU A 83 20.86 -5.78 8.55
C GLU A 83 22.27 -6.39 8.40
N ASN A 84 23.14 -5.71 7.64
CA ASN A 84 24.47 -6.20 7.24
C ASN A 84 24.45 -7.52 6.44
N LYS A 85 23.35 -7.81 5.74
CA LYS A 85 23.24 -8.95 4.82
C LYS A 85 23.22 -8.48 3.36
N SER A 86 23.76 -9.35 2.49
CA SER A 86 23.56 -9.22 1.06
C SER A 86 22.18 -9.78 0.66
N VAL A 87 21.46 -9.01 -0.15
CA VAL A 87 20.14 -9.37 -0.68
C VAL A 87 20.08 -9.06 -2.17
N VAL A 88 19.18 -9.72 -2.88
CA VAL A 88 18.84 -9.34 -4.26
C VAL A 88 17.64 -8.42 -4.19
N VAL A 89 17.74 -7.24 -4.81
CA VAL A 89 16.60 -6.35 -4.99
C VAL A 89 16.19 -6.38 -6.44
N GLU A 90 14.88 -6.56 -6.64
CA GLU A 90 14.22 -6.32 -7.90
C GLU A 90 13.53 -4.95 -7.82
N SER A 91 14.16 -3.92 -8.39
CA SER A 91 13.76 -2.52 -8.23
C SER A 91 13.14 -1.92 -9.48
N SER A 92 12.18 -1.03 -9.31
CA SER A 92 11.64 -0.15 -10.35
C SER A 92 12.09 1.30 -10.13
N GLU A 93 11.36 2.25 -10.71
CA GLU A 93 11.63 3.68 -10.58
C GLU A 93 11.56 4.19 -9.13
N LYS A 94 12.03 5.42 -8.94
CA LYS A 94 11.96 6.10 -7.66
C LYS A 94 10.59 6.72 -7.43
N ASP A 95 10.14 6.72 -6.19
CA ASP A 95 8.97 7.49 -5.81
C ASP A 95 9.26 9.00 -5.74
N LYS A 96 8.21 9.80 -5.50
CA LYS A 96 8.30 11.26 -5.35
C LYS A 96 9.18 11.73 -4.18
N TYR A 97 9.57 10.83 -3.28
CA TYR A 97 10.44 11.11 -2.13
C TYR A 97 11.89 10.65 -2.40
N GLY A 98 12.20 10.17 -3.60
CA GLY A 98 13.53 9.74 -4.03
C GLY A 98 13.91 8.32 -3.58
N ARG A 99 12.98 7.57 -2.98
CA ARG A 99 13.21 6.17 -2.58
C ARG A 99 13.07 5.28 -3.79
N THR A 100 14.02 4.38 -3.98
CA THR A 100 13.91 3.32 -4.99
C THR A 100 12.79 2.37 -4.57
N LEU A 101 11.86 2.05 -5.46
CA LEU A 101 10.79 1.08 -5.18
C LEU A 101 11.28 -0.32 -5.50
N GLY A 102 11.00 -1.33 -4.67
CA GLY A 102 11.44 -2.68 -5.01
C GLY A 102 10.97 -3.82 -4.12
N TYR A 103 11.23 -5.02 -4.63
CA TYR A 103 11.03 -6.29 -3.95
C TYR A 103 12.37 -6.83 -3.47
N VAL A 104 12.41 -7.27 -2.22
CA VAL A 104 13.63 -7.79 -1.59
C VAL A 104 13.59 -9.31 -1.58
N PHE A 105 14.68 -9.93 -2.04
CA PHE A 105 14.89 -11.37 -2.02
C PHE A 105 16.07 -11.71 -1.12
N TYR A 106 15.82 -12.55 -0.13
CA TYR A 106 16.86 -13.08 0.76
C TYR A 106 16.82 -14.62 0.70
N ASN A 107 17.96 -15.25 0.41
CA ASN A 107 18.06 -16.70 0.20
C ASN A 107 17.03 -17.25 -0.83
N GLY A 108 16.77 -16.48 -1.88
CA GLY A 108 15.80 -16.83 -2.93
C GLY A 108 14.33 -16.67 -2.55
N GLN A 109 14.00 -16.24 -1.33
CA GLN A 109 12.64 -16.00 -0.88
C GLN A 109 12.26 -14.53 -1.01
N LEU A 110 11.04 -14.25 -1.48
CA LEU A 110 10.47 -12.91 -1.51
C LEU A 110 10.16 -12.44 -0.09
N PHE A 111 10.97 -11.52 0.42
CA PHE A 111 10.88 -11.09 1.81
C PHE A 111 9.61 -10.27 2.09
N ASN A 112 9.13 -9.50 1.11
CA ASN A 112 7.84 -8.79 1.18
C ASN A 112 6.68 -9.76 1.48
N GLU A 113 6.69 -10.95 0.87
CA GLU A 113 5.70 -12.00 1.12
C GLU A 113 5.82 -12.56 2.54
N LEU A 114 7.05 -12.73 3.05
CA LEU A 114 7.29 -13.22 4.40
C LEU A 114 6.77 -12.24 5.46
N ILE A 115 6.93 -10.93 5.25
CA ILE A 115 6.40 -9.90 6.15
C ILE A 115 4.86 -10.03 6.24
N LEU A 116 4.17 -10.12 5.09
CA LEU A 116 2.72 -10.31 5.07
C LEU A 116 2.30 -11.64 5.70
N LYS A 117 2.99 -12.76 5.41
CA LYS A 117 2.68 -14.07 5.98
C LYS A 117 2.75 -14.12 7.51
N ASN A 118 3.60 -13.28 8.11
CA ASN A 118 3.74 -13.17 9.56
C ASN A 118 2.79 -12.13 10.17
N GLY A 119 1.93 -11.50 9.36
CA GLY A 119 0.97 -10.48 9.83
C GLY A 119 1.64 -9.18 10.28
N LEU A 120 2.81 -8.85 9.72
CA LEU A 120 3.61 -7.69 10.11
C LEU A 120 3.33 -6.45 9.25
N ALA A 121 2.57 -6.62 8.16
CA ALA A 121 2.12 -5.56 7.27
C ALA A 121 0.72 -5.90 6.72
N HIS A 122 0.08 -4.92 6.11
CA HIS A 122 -1.04 -5.14 5.20
C HIS A 122 -0.58 -4.99 3.75
N PHE A 123 -1.33 -5.61 2.83
CA PHE A 123 -1.09 -5.46 1.40
C PHE A 123 -1.47 -4.04 0.98
N TYR A 124 -0.57 -3.36 0.29
CA TYR A 124 -0.80 -2.03 -0.27
C TYR A 124 -0.01 -1.89 -1.57
N SER A 125 -0.71 -1.60 -2.67
CA SER A 125 -0.08 -1.38 -3.97
C SER A 125 -0.80 -0.30 -4.77
N TYR A 126 -0.03 0.53 -5.46
CA TYR A 126 -0.55 1.55 -6.38
C TYR A 126 -0.96 0.96 -7.74
N ALA A 127 -0.36 -0.17 -8.11
CA ALA A 127 -0.61 -0.85 -9.37
C ALA A 127 -0.49 -2.36 -9.17
N GLU A 128 -1.28 -3.12 -9.92
CA GLU A 128 -1.11 -4.57 -9.95
C GLU A 128 0.17 -4.95 -10.69
N ASP A 129 0.90 -5.91 -10.15
CA ASP A 129 2.06 -6.51 -10.80
C ASP A 129 2.11 -8.02 -10.57
N LYS A 130 3.18 -8.66 -11.06
CA LYS A 130 3.38 -10.12 -10.99
C LYS A 130 3.45 -10.70 -9.57
N TYR A 131 3.60 -9.87 -8.53
CA TYR A 131 3.63 -10.30 -7.13
C TYR A 131 2.33 -10.03 -6.38
N SER A 132 1.45 -9.17 -6.89
CA SER A 132 0.23 -8.75 -6.19
C SER A 132 -0.62 -9.91 -5.67
N ASP A 133 -0.94 -10.90 -6.51
CA ASP A 133 -1.77 -12.04 -6.09
C ASP A 133 -1.13 -12.86 -4.97
N LYS A 134 0.19 -13.07 -5.06
CA LYS A 134 0.96 -13.78 -4.04
C LYS A 134 0.96 -13.02 -2.72
N LEU A 135 1.12 -11.70 -2.76
CA LEU A 135 1.11 -10.85 -1.57
C LEU A 135 -0.28 -10.76 -0.94
N ARG A 136 -1.33 -10.61 -1.75
CA ARG A 136 -2.73 -10.64 -1.28
C ARG A 136 -3.09 -11.97 -0.62
N ALA A 137 -2.62 -13.08 -1.19
CA ALA A 137 -2.79 -14.40 -0.59
C ALA A 137 -2.03 -14.55 0.73
N ALA A 138 -0.81 -14.01 0.84
CA ALA A 138 -0.02 -13.98 2.07
C ALA A 138 -0.72 -13.22 3.19
N GLU A 139 -1.24 -12.02 2.90
CA GLU A 139 -2.01 -11.21 3.84
C GLU A 139 -3.29 -11.93 4.28
N LYS A 140 -4.05 -12.51 3.34
CA LYS A 140 -5.26 -13.30 3.65
C LYS A 140 -4.95 -14.46 4.60
N ALA A 141 -3.86 -15.19 4.38
CA ALA A 141 -3.45 -16.28 5.25
C ALA A 141 -3.07 -15.80 6.67
N ALA A 142 -2.43 -14.62 6.80
CA ALA A 142 -2.12 -14.04 8.10
C ALA A 142 -3.37 -13.57 8.84
N ARG A 143 -4.35 -13.01 8.11
CA ARG A 143 -5.67 -12.66 8.66
C ARG A 143 -6.42 -13.86 9.22
N GLU A 144 -6.50 -14.94 8.44
CA GLU A 144 -7.18 -16.18 8.86
C GLU A 144 -6.53 -16.84 10.08
N LYS A 145 -5.21 -16.61 10.27
CA LYS A 145 -4.43 -17.13 11.41
C LYS A 145 -4.31 -16.13 12.57
N GLU A 146 -4.89 -14.94 12.44
CA GLU A 146 -4.86 -13.89 13.47
C GLU A 146 -3.43 -13.50 13.92
N LEU A 147 -2.51 -13.42 12.96
CA LEU A 147 -1.09 -13.11 13.23
C LEU A 147 -0.82 -11.60 13.27
N GLY A 148 0.09 -11.17 14.14
CA GLY A 148 0.59 -9.80 14.19
C GLY A 148 -0.53 -8.76 14.30
N ILE A 149 -0.62 -7.85 13.33
CA ILE A 149 -1.62 -6.77 13.29
C ILE A 149 -3.07 -7.29 13.17
N TRP A 150 -3.23 -8.56 12.79
CA TRP A 150 -4.51 -9.23 12.62
C TRP A 150 -4.98 -9.97 13.88
N LYS A 151 -4.19 -9.96 14.96
CA LYS A 151 -4.59 -10.52 16.24
C LYS A 151 -5.83 -9.80 16.75
N LYS A 152 -6.90 -10.55 17.01
CA LYS A 152 -8.17 -10.00 17.48
C LYS A 152 -8.06 -9.52 18.93
N SER A 153 -8.61 -8.34 19.19
CA SER A 153 -8.87 -7.80 20.53
C SER A 153 -9.91 -8.64 21.24
N SER A 154 -9.93 -8.59 22.58
CA SER A 154 -11.06 -9.08 23.37
C SER A 154 -12.38 -8.38 23.02
N ASN A 155 -12.32 -7.20 22.39
CA ASN A 155 -13.47 -6.41 21.94
C ASN A 155 -13.77 -6.60 20.44
N TYR A 156 -13.20 -7.61 19.78
CA TYR A 156 -13.48 -7.86 18.36
C TYR A 156 -14.99 -8.06 18.13
N GLY A 157 -15.56 -7.34 17.17
CA GLY A 157 -16.99 -7.36 16.89
C GLY A 157 -17.85 -6.43 17.76
N CYS A 158 -17.28 -5.74 18.76
CA CYS A 158 -18.00 -4.68 19.49
C CYS A 158 -18.35 -3.49 18.60
N ILE A 159 -17.47 -3.17 17.64
CA ILE A 159 -17.68 -2.08 16.69
C ILE A 159 -18.07 -2.66 15.34
N SER A 160 -19.14 -2.14 14.76
CA SER A 160 -19.57 -2.43 13.39
C SER A 160 -19.60 -1.17 12.55
N LEU A 161 -19.24 -1.30 11.27
CA LEU A 161 -19.40 -0.24 10.29
C LEU A 161 -20.87 -0.16 9.85
N LYS A 162 -21.50 1.00 10.03
CA LYS A 162 -22.88 1.26 9.57
C LYS A 162 -22.91 1.99 8.25
N GLU A 163 -22.07 3.00 8.12
CA GLU A 163 -21.96 3.80 6.91
C GLU A 163 -20.54 4.32 6.77
N LEU A 164 -20.01 4.23 5.56
CA LEU A 164 -18.79 4.90 5.16
C LEU A 164 -19.07 5.69 3.89
N LYS A 165 -19.30 6.98 4.04
CA LYS A 165 -19.39 7.92 2.92
C LYS A 165 -18.00 8.48 2.66
N TYR A 166 -17.38 8.06 1.57
CA TYR A 166 -16.02 8.46 1.19
C TYR A 166 -16.01 9.42 -0.03
N GLU A 167 -17.10 9.53 -0.78
CA GLU A 167 -17.20 10.45 -1.92
C GLU A 167 -17.74 11.82 -1.53
N GLU A 168 -17.09 12.85 -2.05
CA GLU A 168 -17.52 14.25 -1.94
C GLU A 168 -18.11 14.73 -3.28
N ASP A 169 -19.36 15.21 -3.25
CA ASP A 169 -20.04 15.72 -4.45
C ASP A 169 -19.44 17.07 -4.90
N GLY A 170 -18.86 17.08 -6.10
CA GLY A 170 -18.50 18.26 -6.88
C GLY A 170 -17.08 18.84 -6.68
N GLN A 171 -16.50 18.82 -5.47
CA GLN A 171 -15.18 19.42 -5.16
C GLN A 171 -14.38 18.61 -4.15
N ARG A 172 -13.05 18.66 -4.25
CA ARG A 172 -12.09 18.00 -3.35
C ARG A 172 -11.93 18.79 -2.03
N CYS A 173 -12.16 18.12 -0.91
CA CYS A 173 -12.00 18.53 0.49
C CYS A 173 -13.10 19.44 1.08
N THR A 174 -14.31 18.91 1.25
CA THR A 174 -15.53 19.62 1.68
C THR A 174 -16.09 19.21 3.05
N ASN A 175 -15.35 18.41 3.84
CA ASN A 175 -15.81 17.81 5.10
C ASN A 175 -17.08 16.93 4.96
N LYS A 176 -17.35 16.41 3.76
CA LYS A 176 -18.56 15.64 3.47
C LYS A 176 -18.38 14.13 3.59
N GLU A 177 -17.14 13.67 3.77
CA GLU A 177 -16.87 12.28 4.11
C GLU A 177 -17.40 12.01 5.52
N GLN A 178 -18.01 10.85 5.71
CA GLN A 178 -18.63 10.47 6.96
C GLN A 178 -18.37 9.01 7.28
N LEU A 179 -17.97 8.78 8.52
CA LEU A 179 -17.88 7.47 9.12
C LEU A 179 -18.95 7.35 10.19
N VAL A 180 -19.80 6.33 10.06
CA VAL A 180 -20.79 5.94 11.06
C VAL A 180 -20.46 4.54 11.56
N LEU A 181 -20.16 4.46 12.84
CA LEU A 181 -19.90 3.22 13.57
C LEU A 181 -21.00 2.98 14.61
N GLU A 182 -21.26 1.73 14.94
CA GLU A 182 -22.03 1.35 16.11
C GLU A 182 -21.16 0.54 17.06
N ASN A 183 -21.09 0.98 18.32
CA ASN A 183 -20.47 0.23 19.41
C ASN A 183 -21.56 -0.41 20.28
N SER A 184 -21.65 -1.74 20.23
CA SER A 184 -22.61 -2.54 21.02
C SER A 184 -22.09 -2.89 22.42
N CYS A 185 -20.86 -2.48 22.76
CA CYS A 185 -20.19 -2.77 24.01
C CYS A 185 -20.06 -1.52 24.91
N ALA A 186 -19.24 -1.64 25.97
CA ALA A 186 -18.83 -0.51 26.79
C ALA A 186 -17.96 0.49 26.01
N LYS A 187 -17.66 1.63 26.62
CA LYS A 187 -16.79 2.65 26.02
C LYS A 187 -15.40 2.08 25.69
N LEU A 188 -14.95 2.27 24.45
CA LEU A 188 -13.67 1.78 23.95
C LEU A 188 -12.75 2.94 23.56
N SER A 189 -11.47 2.85 23.92
CA SER A 189 -10.41 3.68 23.34
C SER A 189 -9.86 2.94 22.13
N VAL A 190 -9.92 3.57 20.96
CA VAL A 190 -9.56 2.95 19.69
C VAL A 190 -8.59 3.81 18.89
N TYR A 191 -7.73 3.15 18.12
CA TYR A 191 -6.96 3.74 17.05
C TYR A 191 -7.60 3.36 15.71
N LEU A 192 -7.98 4.36 14.93
CA LEU A 192 -8.61 4.22 13.63
C LEU A 192 -7.65 4.68 12.54
N LYS A 193 -7.52 3.88 11.47
CA LYS A 193 -6.68 4.20 10.33
C LYS A 193 -7.30 3.66 9.03
N ASP A 194 -6.99 4.31 7.92
CA ASP A 194 -7.16 3.75 6.58
C ASP A 194 -5.78 3.33 6.00
N ASP A 195 -5.68 3.17 4.69
CA ASP A 195 -4.41 2.85 4.01
C ASP A 195 -3.46 4.07 3.89
N THR A 196 -3.86 5.25 4.39
CA THR A 196 -3.01 6.45 4.43
C THR A 196 -2.09 6.46 5.66
N SER A 197 -1.20 7.45 5.74
CA SER A 197 -0.33 7.64 6.90
C SER A 197 -1.04 8.27 8.12
N GLN A 198 -2.30 8.66 8.00
CA GLN A 198 -3.02 9.34 9.07
C GLN A 198 -3.88 8.38 9.87
N GLY A 199 -3.69 8.38 11.19
CA GLY A 199 -4.58 7.69 12.11
C GLY A 199 -5.14 8.60 13.20
N TYR A 200 -6.16 8.11 13.87
CA TYR A 200 -7.00 8.87 14.79
C TYR A 200 -7.28 8.08 16.06
N HIS A 201 -7.12 8.73 17.21
CA HIS A 201 -7.54 8.17 18.48
C HIS A 201 -8.93 8.67 18.86
N TYR A 202 -9.82 7.73 19.16
CA TYR A 202 -11.18 8.03 19.61
C TYR A 202 -11.54 7.27 20.86
N ASN A 203 -12.41 7.89 21.65
CA ASN A 203 -13.12 7.27 22.75
C ASN A 203 -14.57 7.06 22.32
N ILE A 204 -14.92 5.85 21.89
CA ILE A 204 -16.23 5.51 21.35
C ILE A 204 -17.10 4.95 22.48
N SER A 205 -18.08 5.73 22.95
CA SER A 205 -19.10 5.27 23.89
C SER A 205 -20.02 4.23 23.24
N SER A 206 -20.80 3.51 24.07
CA SER A 206 -21.87 2.64 23.56
C SER A 206 -22.88 3.44 22.71
N GLY A 207 -23.34 2.85 21.61
CA GLY A 207 -24.26 3.46 20.65
C GLY A 207 -23.58 3.91 19.36
N VAL A 208 -24.24 4.84 18.66
CA VAL A 208 -23.81 5.34 17.35
C VAL A 208 -22.73 6.40 17.51
N PHE A 209 -21.63 6.23 16.79
CA PHE A 209 -20.54 7.18 16.66
C PHE A 209 -20.49 7.71 15.23
N VAL A 210 -20.54 9.03 15.08
CA VAL A 210 -20.47 9.71 13.79
C VAL A 210 -19.26 10.62 13.75
N LYS A 211 -18.47 10.52 12.69
CA LYS A 211 -17.35 11.43 12.45
C LYS A 211 -17.32 11.88 11.01
N ASN A 212 -17.22 13.19 10.82
CA ASN A 212 -17.03 13.78 9.50
C ASN A 212 -15.54 14.05 9.27
N TYR A 213 -15.12 13.83 8.04
CA TYR A 213 -13.76 13.95 7.55
C TYR A 213 -13.74 14.70 6.22
N SER A 214 -12.54 15.03 5.77
CA SER A 214 -12.33 15.64 4.46
C SER A 214 -11.02 15.18 3.85
N CYS A 215 -11.08 14.68 2.62
CA CYS A 215 -9.94 14.16 1.88
C CYS A 215 -9.15 13.13 2.69
N LYS A 216 -9.85 12.28 3.45
CA LYS A 216 -9.25 11.23 4.26
C LYS A 216 -9.43 9.90 3.57
N PHE A 217 -10.68 9.48 3.46
CA PHE A 217 -11.00 8.23 2.77
C PHE A 217 -10.88 8.45 1.27
N ASN A 218 -10.17 7.56 0.59
CA ASN A 218 -10.16 7.60 -0.86
C ASN A 218 -11.30 6.75 -1.44
N ASP A 219 -11.56 7.00 -2.72
CA ASP A 219 -12.53 6.32 -3.57
C ASP A 219 -11.95 5.10 -4.29
N ALA A 220 -10.71 4.71 -3.98
CA ALA A 220 -9.90 3.77 -4.73
C ALA A 220 -9.72 2.40 -4.03
N GLY A 221 -10.67 1.99 -3.19
CA GLY A 221 -10.68 0.65 -2.61
C GLY A 221 -9.94 0.52 -1.27
N ASP A 222 -10.01 1.56 -0.45
CA ASP A 222 -9.37 1.59 0.88
C ASP A 222 -9.86 0.50 1.84
N SER A 223 -8.96 0.19 2.75
CA SER A 223 -9.22 -0.58 3.95
C SER A 223 -9.48 0.36 5.14
N LEU A 224 -10.35 -0.04 6.06
CA LEU A 224 -10.55 0.60 7.36
C LEU A 224 -10.11 -0.37 8.45
N TYR A 225 -9.26 0.14 9.34
CA TYR A 225 -8.73 -0.58 10.48
C TYR A 225 -9.10 0.13 11.77
N ILE A 226 -9.57 -0.62 12.75
CA ILE A 226 -9.80 -0.13 14.11
C ILE A 226 -9.13 -1.10 15.07
N TRP A 227 -8.15 -0.61 15.82
CA TRP A 227 -7.46 -1.36 16.87
C TRP A 227 -7.82 -0.83 18.25
N GLY A 228 -7.92 -1.74 19.21
CA GLY A 228 -7.78 -1.43 20.62
C GLY A 228 -6.33 -1.60 21.06
N ASN A 229 -6.07 -1.45 22.35
CA ASN A 229 -4.72 -1.62 22.91
C ASN A 229 -4.21 -3.07 22.84
N ASP A 230 -5.10 -4.05 22.70
CA ASP A 230 -4.81 -5.48 22.77
C ASP A 230 -4.99 -6.22 21.43
N GLY A 231 -5.48 -5.55 20.38
CA GLY A 231 -5.69 -6.17 19.08
C GLY A 231 -6.61 -5.40 18.15
N LEU A 232 -6.83 -5.98 16.98
CA LEU A 232 -7.80 -5.54 15.99
C LEU A 232 -9.22 -5.67 16.56
N ILE A 233 -10.05 -4.64 16.41
CA ILE A 233 -11.47 -4.64 16.78
C ILE A 233 -12.35 -4.79 15.54
N LEU A 234 -12.00 -4.07 14.46
CA LEU A 234 -12.69 -4.10 13.19
C LEU A 234 -11.66 -3.98 12.06
N PHE A 235 -11.82 -4.83 11.05
CA PHE A 235 -11.21 -4.65 9.73
C PHE A 235 -12.31 -4.69 8.69
N TYR A 236 -12.30 -3.72 7.80
CA TYR A 236 -13.16 -3.66 6.63
C TYR A 236 -12.29 -3.34 5.42
N ARG A 237 -12.54 -4.01 4.30
CA ARG A 237 -11.92 -3.66 3.02
C ARG A 237 -13.02 -3.54 2.00
N TYR A 238 -12.96 -2.48 1.21
CA TYR A 238 -13.94 -2.25 0.17
C TYR A 238 -13.95 -3.43 -0.82
N PRO A 239 -15.14 -3.85 -1.30
CA PRO A 239 -15.26 -4.89 -2.32
C PRO A 239 -14.61 -4.50 -3.65
#